data_AF-K1Q6D3-F1
#
_entry.id   AF-K1Q6D3-F1
#
_cell.length_a   1.000
_cell.length_b   1.000
_cell.length_c   1.000
_cell.angle_alpha   90.00
_cell.angle_beta   90.00
_cell.angle_gamma   90.00
#
_symmetry.space_group_name_H-M   'P 1'
#
loop_
_entity.id
_entity.type
_entity.pdbx_description
1 polymer ?
#
loop_
_entity_poly.entity_id
_entity_poly.type
_entity_poly.pdbx_seq_one_letter_code
_entity_poly.pdbx_strand_id
1 'polypeptide(L)'
;MSTSSPLKTLNCINLGGSLVEIRSKWEEEWIALHIRVREYDEGVWLGFNDLQNEGQFIAMSDAKEPLYTNWGSTEPNNGLLKDEHCVMYWPKYKCWNDSNCTMKGQLLRKLCAKYKANLNHEFDNIQIIRHWLILMQE
;
A
#
# COMPACT_ATOMS: atom_id res chain seq x y z
N MET A 1 -6.47 -29.39 -0.68
CA MET A 1 -7.20 -28.26 -0.07
C MET A 1 -6.45 -27.00 -0.46
N SER A 2 -7.05 -26.09 -1.24
CA SER A 2 -6.31 -24.96 -1.81
C SER A 2 -5.94 -23.96 -0.71
N THR A 3 -4.67 -23.89 -0.35
CA THR A 3 -4.12 -22.80 0.44
C THR A 3 -4.10 -21.55 -0.43
N SER A 4 -5.11 -20.69 -0.30
CA SER A 4 -5.06 -19.38 -0.94
C SER A 4 -3.91 -18.58 -0.32
N SER A 5 -2.92 -18.19 -1.12
CA SER A 5 -1.80 -17.34 -0.69
C SER A 5 -2.30 -16.12 0.12
N PRO A 6 -1.62 -15.73 1.21
CA PRO A 6 -1.96 -14.54 2.00
C PRO A 6 -2.11 -13.27 1.15
N LEU A 7 -1.27 -13.10 0.12
CA LEU A 7 -1.39 -11.96 -0.80
C LEU A 7 -2.68 -11.96 -1.63
N LYS A 8 -3.27 -13.13 -1.87
CA LYS A 8 -4.53 -13.24 -2.61
C LYS A 8 -5.67 -12.54 -1.87
N THR A 9 -5.64 -12.57 -0.54
CA THR A 9 -6.64 -11.86 0.29
C THR A 9 -6.34 -10.37 0.37
N LEU A 10 -5.16 -9.88 -0.04
CA LEU A 10 -4.77 -8.48 -0.08
C LEU A 10 -4.97 -7.82 -1.45
N ASN A 11 -5.53 -8.53 -2.42
CA ASN A 11 -5.56 -8.09 -3.80
C ASN A 11 -6.76 -7.18 -4.14
N CYS A 12 -6.53 -6.17 -5.00
CA CYS A 12 -7.50 -5.22 -5.55
C CYS A 12 -7.87 -5.48 -7.03
N ILE A 13 -7.36 -6.57 -7.64
CA ILE A 13 -7.53 -6.89 -9.07
C ILE A 13 -8.99 -6.94 -9.50
N ASN A 14 -9.90 -7.44 -8.66
CA ASN A 14 -11.33 -7.51 -9.02
C ASN A 14 -11.96 -6.11 -9.21
N LEU A 15 -11.35 -5.08 -8.63
CA LEU A 15 -11.75 -3.69 -8.85
C LEU A 15 -11.02 -3.07 -10.05
N GLY A 16 -10.12 -3.79 -10.72
CA GLY A 16 -9.29 -3.29 -11.83
C GLY A 16 -8.14 -2.40 -11.36
N GLY A 17 -7.64 -2.61 -10.15
CA GLY A 17 -6.53 -1.85 -9.56
C GLY A 17 -5.60 -2.73 -8.72
N SER A 18 -4.64 -2.09 -8.05
CA SER A 18 -3.73 -2.71 -7.08
C SER A 18 -3.90 -2.04 -5.72
N LEU A 19 -3.26 -2.56 -4.67
CA LEU A 19 -3.11 -1.81 -3.43
C LEU A 19 -2.33 -0.51 -3.70
N VAL A 20 -2.56 0.50 -2.86
CA VAL A 20 -1.77 1.74 -2.92
C VAL A 20 -0.29 1.46 -2.70
N GLU A 21 0.55 1.99 -3.59
CA GLU A 21 2.01 1.90 -3.49
C GLU A 21 2.51 3.33 -3.38
N ILE A 22 2.74 3.78 -2.15
CA ILE A 22 3.21 5.15 -1.88
C ILE A 22 4.63 5.29 -2.44
N ARG A 23 4.84 6.22 -3.37
CA ARG A 23 6.14 6.51 -4.01
C ARG A 23 6.66 7.91 -3.63
N SER A 24 5.92 8.69 -2.85
CA SER A 24 6.35 10.02 -2.38
C SER A 24 5.63 10.45 -1.10
N LYS A 25 6.23 11.37 -0.35
CA LYS A 25 5.61 12.01 0.82
C LYS A 25 4.25 12.65 0.51
N TRP A 26 4.11 13.29 -0.66
CA TRP A 26 2.85 13.90 -1.08
C TRP A 26 1.73 12.88 -1.28
N GLU A 27 2.05 11.72 -1.87
CA GLU A 27 1.09 10.62 -1.99
C GLU A 27 0.70 10.06 -0.63
N GLU A 28 1.64 9.97 0.31
CA GLU A 28 1.33 9.54 1.68
C GLU A 28 0.37 10.50 2.37
N GLU A 29 0.63 11.81 2.31
CA GLU A 29 -0.25 12.81 2.91
C GLU A 29 -1.67 12.73 2.32
N TRP A 30 -1.78 12.55 1.00
CA TRP A 30 -3.06 12.38 0.33
C TRP A 30 -3.78 11.08 0.73
N ILE A 31 -3.05 9.96 0.80
CA ILE A 31 -3.58 8.67 1.26
C ILE A 31 -4.02 8.75 2.74
N ALA A 32 -3.23 9.42 3.60
CA ALA A 32 -3.55 9.59 5.01
C ALA A 32 -4.86 10.36 5.23
N LEU A 33 -5.14 11.39 4.41
CA LEU A 33 -6.44 12.07 4.42
C LEU A 33 -7.57 11.11 4.08
N HIS A 34 -7.36 10.24 3.09
CA HIS A 34 -8.36 9.26 2.66
C HIS A 34 -8.63 8.14 3.66
N ILE A 35 -7.61 7.72 4.39
CA ILE A 35 -7.73 6.79 5.52
C ILE A 35 -8.54 7.45 6.64
N ARG A 36 -8.22 8.71 6.98
CA ARG A 36 -8.91 9.46 8.03
C ARG A 36 -10.39 9.68 7.72
N VAL A 37 -10.72 10.13 6.51
CA VAL A 37 -12.11 10.40 6.10
C VAL A 37 -12.97 9.13 6.06
N ARG A 38 -12.35 7.96 5.86
CA ARG A 38 -13.05 6.66 5.86
C ARG A 38 -13.04 5.95 7.21
N GLU A 39 -12.45 6.57 8.23
CA GLU A 39 -12.36 6.00 9.59
C GLU A 39 -11.63 4.64 9.59
N TYR A 40 -10.56 4.54 8.80
CA TYR A 40 -9.71 3.34 8.73
C TYR A 40 -8.65 3.37 9.83
N ASP A 41 -9.08 3.51 11.08
CA ASP A 41 -8.21 3.81 12.23
C ASP A 41 -7.18 2.72 12.54
N GLU A 42 -7.53 1.46 12.27
CA GLU A 42 -6.63 0.32 12.41
C GLU A 42 -5.51 0.32 11.37
N GLY A 43 -5.71 0.99 10.23
CA GLY A 43 -4.74 1.10 9.15
C GLY A 43 -5.13 0.40 7.87
N VAL A 44 -4.25 0.53 6.87
CA VAL A 44 -4.45 -0.05 5.54
C VAL A 44 -3.23 -0.80 5.06
N TRP A 45 -3.46 -1.86 4.30
CA TRP A 45 -2.39 -2.53 3.55
C TRP A 45 -1.87 -1.65 2.42
N LEU A 46 -0.55 -1.63 2.27
CA LEU A 46 0.18 -1.06 1.14
C LEU A 46 0.60 -2.19 0.18
N GLY A 47 0.80 -1.83 -1.09
CA GLY A 47 1.19 -2.75 -2.15
C GLY A 47 2.67 -3.11 -2.16
N PHE A 48 3.29 -3.29 -0.99
CA PHE A 48 4.70 -3.68 -0.86
C PHE A 48 4.83 -4.98 -0.06
N ASN A 49 5.82 -5.80 -0.41
CA ASN A 49 6.14 -7.04 0.29
C ASN A 49 7.61 -7.43 0.07
N ASP A 50 8.17 -8.25 0.96
CA ASP A 50 9.54 -8.79 0.85
C ASP A 50 9.56 -10.33 0.81
N LEU A 51 8.44 -10.97 0.45
CA LEU A 51 8.26 -12.43 0.41
C LEU A 51 9.32 -13.19 -0.41
N GLN A 52 9.97 -12.53 -1.37
CA GLN A 52 11.03 -13.13 -2.18
C GLN A 52 12.40 -13.08 -1.49
N ASN A 53 12.67 -11.99 -0.77
CA ASN A 53 13.96 -11.72 -0.15
C ASN A 53 13.74 -10.81 1.05
N GLU A 54 13.87 -11.37 2.25
CA GLU A 54 13.71 -10.69 3.54
C GLU A 54 14.48 -9.37 3.60
N GLY A 55 13.79 -8.29 3.98
CA GLY A 55 14.34 -6.94 4.05
C GLY A 55 14.40 -6.20 2.71
N GLN A 56 14.05 -6.85 1.59
CA GLN A 56 13.94 -6.23 0.27
C GLN A 56 12.47 -6.09 -0.15
N PHE A 57 11.86 -4.99 0.28
CA PHE A 57 10.47 -4.68 -0.05
C PHE A 57 10.32 -4.21 -1.50
N ILE A 58 9.48 -4.91 -2.25
CA ILE A 58 9.15 -4.60 -3.64
C ILE A 58 7.66 -4.34 -3.83
N ALA A 59 7.34 -3.45 -4.76
CA ALA A 59 5.99 -3.17 -5.18
C ALA A 59 5.36 -4.39 -5.87
N MET A 60 4.10 -4.65 -5.55
CA MET A 60 3.34 -5.74 -6.16
C MET A 60 3.05 -5.49 -7.65
N SER A 61 3.02 -4.23 -8.09
CA SER A 61 2.70 -3.86 -9.47
C SER A 61 3.86 -4.06 -10.46
N ASP A 62 5.08 -3.66 -10.08
CA ASP A 62 6.24 -3.60 -10.98
C ASP A 62 7.52 -4.24 -10.43
N ALA A 63 7.44 -4.87 -9.25
CA ALA A 63 8.56 -5.50 -8.56
C ALA A 63 9.75 -4.56 -8.29
N LYS A 64 9.53 -3.24 -8.24
CA LYS A 64 10.56 -2.26 -7.90
C LYS A 64 10.54 -1.92 -6.42
N GLU A 65 11.72 -1.56 -5.90
CA GLU A 65 11.84 -1.00 -4.57
C GLU A 65 11.11 0.35 -4.45
N PRO A 66 10.57 0.68 -3.27
CA PRO A 66 9.95 1.97 -3.02
C PRO A 66 10.95 3.12 -3.16
N LEU A 67 10.55 4.17 -3.88
CA LEU A 67 11.34 5.42 -3.97
C LEU A 67 11.25 6.27 -2.70
N TYR A 68 10.30 5.95 -1.83
CA TYR A 68 10.00 6.63 -0.59
C TYR A 68 9.51 5.59 0.41
N THR A 69 10.03 5.64 1.62
CA THR A 69 9.53 4.86 2.75
C THR A 69 9.35 5.77 3.95
N ASN A 70 8.42 5.40 4.82
CA ASN A 70 8.20 6.09 6.09
C ASN A 70 8.04 5.08 7.22
N TRP A 71 9.01 4.18 7.35
CA TRP A 71 9.01 3.16 8.38
C TRP A 71 8.87 3.77 9.78
N GLY A 72 8.10 3.09 10.64
CA GLY A 72 8.04 3.42 12.05
C GLY A 72 9.41 3.28 12.72
N SER A 73 9.53 3.84 13.92
CA SER A 73 10.70 3.57 14.75
C SER A 73 10.88 2.07 14.89
N THR A 74 12.11 1.58 14.70
CA THR A 74 12.51 0.16 14.70
C THR A 74 11.97 -0.70 13.55
N GLU A 75 11.19 -0.16 12.62
CA GLU A 75 10.69 -0.91 11.45
C GLU A 75 11.57 -0.77 10.21
N PRO A 76 11.53 -1.76 9.29
CA PRO A 76 10.86 -3.05 9.43
C PRO A 76 11.63 -3.99 10.36
N ASN A 77 10.92 -4.73 11.23
CA ASN A 77 11.54 -5.54 12.29
C ASN A 77 11.37 -7.07 12.12
N ASN A 78 10.53 -7.47 11.15
CA ASN A 78 10.15 -8.84 10.83
C ASN A 78 9.52 -9.63 12.00
N GLY A 79 9.02 -8.93 13.00
CA GLY A 79 8.48 -9.49 14.24
C GLY A 79 9.46 -10.39 15.01
N LEU A 80 8.91 -10.96 16.08
CA LEU A 80 9.57 -12.03 16.85
C LEU A 80 9.54 -13.37 16.12
N LEU A 81 8.51 -13.59 15.29
CA LEU A 81 8.29 -14.87 14.60
C LEU A 81 8.96 -14.94 13.22
N LYS A 82 9.54 -13.85 12.71
CA LYS A 82 10.19 -13.79 11.39
C LYS A 82 9.23 -14.17 10.25
N ASP A 83 8.05 -13.56 10.26
CA ASP A 83 6.95 -13.81 9.32
C ASP A 83 6.13 -12.54 9.03
N GLU A 84 6.79 -11.37 8.99
CA GLU A 84 6.14 -10.08 8.70
C GLU A 84 6.53 -9.56 7.32
N HIS A 85 5.88 -10.11 6.28
CA HIS A 85 6.28 -9.86 4.90
C HIS A 85 5.44 -8.85 4.12
N CYS A 86 4.43 -8.24 4.73
CA CYS A 86 3.52 -7.30 4.08
C CYS A 86 3.55 -5.94 4.74
N VAL A 87 3.37 -4.86 3.97
CA VAL A 87 3.46 -3.51 4.53
C VAL A 87 2.09 -2.92 4.79
N MET A 88 1.92 -2.27 5.94
CA MET A 88 0.74 -1.48 6.26
C MET A 88 1.10 -0.04 6.65
N TYR A 89 0.18 0.90 6.42
CA TYR A 89 0.27 2.25 6.95
C TYR A 89 -0.53 2.36 8.25
N TRP A 90 0.15 2.76 9.34
CA TRP A 90 -0.43 2.92 10.68
C TRP A 90 -0.88 4.37 10.92
N PRO A 91 -2.19 4.68 10.91
CA PRO A 91 -2.65 6.07 10.94
C PRO A 91 -2.36 6.75 12.28
N LYS A 92 -2.40 5.98 13.37
CA LYS A 92 -2.07 6.42 14.73
C LYS A 92 -0.66 7.01 14.82
N TYR A 93 0.32 6.38 14.17
CA TYR A 93 1.73 6.80 14.23
C TYR A 93 2.21 7.50 12.95
N LYS A 94 1.38 7.53 11.90
CA LYS A 94 1.68 8.12 10.59
C LYS A 94 2.97 7.58 9.99
N CYS A 95 3.12 6.27 10.03
CA CYS A 95 4.30 5.56 9.57
C CYS A 95 3.91 4.17 9.04
N TRP A 96 4.87 3.46 8.47
CA TRP A 96 4.72 2.12 7.92
C TRP A 96 5.16 1.08 8.94
N ASN A 97 4.57 -0.09 8.84
CA ASN A 97 4.93 -1.27 9.60
C ASN A 97 4.96 -2.47 8.66
N ASP A 98 5.98 -3.30 8.72
CA ASP A 98 5.90 -4.65 8.17
C ASP A 98 5.06 -5.50 9.12
N SER A 99 4.21 -6.35 8.56
CA SER A 99 3.24 -7.10 9.33
C SER A 99 2.96 -8.43 8.65
N ASN A 100 2.52 -9.39 9.45
CA ASN A 100 2.14 -10.70 8.95
C ASN A 100 1.02 -10.57 7.91
N CYS A 101 1.25 -11.03 6.69
CA CYS A 101 0.30 -10.93 5.57
C CYS A 101 -1.06 -11.59 5.85
N THR A 102 -1.13 -12.49 6.84
CA THR A 102 -2.35 -13.20 7.23
C THR A 102 -3.09 -12.59 8.42
N MET A 103 -2.56 -11.51 9.03
CA MET A 103 -3.24 -10.81 10.11
C MET A 103 -4.68 -10.56 9.67
N LYS A 104 -5.64 -11.18 10.40
CA LYS A 104 -7.02 -11.34 9.92
C LYS A 104 -7.53 -9.97 9.49
N GLY A 105 -7.79 -9.79 8.19
CA GLY A 105 -8.20 -8.55 7.53
C GLY A 105 -9.55 -7.97 7.99
N GLN A 106 -10.02 -8.34 9.19
CA GLN A 106 -11.06 -7.65 9.91
C GLN A 106 -10.53 -6.37 10.58
N LEU A 107 -9.24 -6.31 10.97
CA LEU A 107 -8.65 -5.09 11.53
C LEU A 107 -8.19 -4.15 10.43
N LEU A 108 -7.25 -4.60 9.58
CA LEU A 108 -6.69 -3.76 8.53
C LEU A 108 -7.59 -3.70 7.29
N ARG A 109 -7.85 -2.47 6.82
CA ARG A 109 -8.63 -2.20 5.62
C ARG A 109 -7.75 -2.25 4.37
N LYS A 110 -8.37 -2.27 3.19
CA LYS A 110 -7.65 -2.16 1.91
C LYS A 110 -7.95 -0.82 1.28
N LEU A 111 -6.92 -0.19 0.72
CA LEU A 111 -7.09 0.97 -0.13
C LEU A 111 -6.56 0.62 -1.52
N CYS A 112 -7.46 0.60 -2.50
CA CYS A 112 -7.16 0.21 -3.87
C CYS A 112 -6.94 1.44 -4.75
N ALA A 113 -5.95 1.38 -5.63
CA ALA A 113 -5.58 2.42 -6.58
C ALA A 113 -5.60 1.88 -8.02
N LYS A 114 -6.07 2.69 -8.96
CA LYS A 114 -5.99 2.42 -10.40
C LYS A 114 -4.97 3.36 -11.04
N TYR A 115 -3.80 2.85 -11.39
CA TYR A 115 -2.80 3.63 -12.14
C TYR A 115 -3.26 3.69 -13.60
N LYS A 116 -3.50 4.89 -14.15
CA LYS A 116 -3.71 5.03 -15.60
C LYS A 116 -2.37 4.81 -16.30
N ALA A 117 -2.30 3.80 -17.17
CA ALA A 117 -1.14 3.60 -18.03
C ALA A 117 -1.06 4.74 -19.07
N ASN A 118 0.10 5.40 -19.15
CA ASN A 118 0.57 6.29 -20.23
C ASN A 118 -0.49 7.10 -21.01
N LEU A 119 -0.64 8.37 -20.66
CA LEU A 119 -1.00 9.40 -21.64
C LEU A 119 0.29 10.15 -22.00
N ASN A 120 0.95 9.72 -23.06
CA ASN A 120 2.15 10.39 -23.56
C ASN A 120 1.77 11.62 -24.39
N HIS A 121 2.56 12.68 -24.18
CA HIS A 121 2.80 13.90 -24.96
C HIS A 121 1.94 15.15 -24.71
N GLU A 122 2.70 16.22 -24.44
CA GLU A 122 2.38 17.65 -24.37
C GLU A 122 1.49 18.08 -23.21
N PHE A 123 2.10 18.48 -22.09
CA PHE A 123 2.01 19.86 -21.58
C PHE A 123 3.04 20.03 -20.45
N ASP A 124 4.07 20.81 -20.74
CA ASP A 124 5.07 21.29 -19.81
C ASP A 124 4.45 22.06 -18.63
N ASN A 125 5.06 21.89 -17.45
CA ASN A 125 5.14 22.89 -16.38
C ASN A 125 3.85 23.63 -16.01
N ILE A 126 2.91 22.96 -15.33
CA ILE A 126 2.12 23.47 -14.17
C ILE A 126 1.10 22.37 -13.80
N GLN A 127 1.13 21.96 -12.52
CA GLN A 127 0.18 21.05 -11.85
C GLN A 127 0.08 19.63 -12.41
N ILE A 128 0.85 18.74 -11.77
CA ILE A 128 0.66 17.30 -11.72
C ILE A 128 -0.74 17.02 -11.15
N ILE A 129 -1.75 17.05 -12.01
CA ILE A 129 -3.08 16.49 -11.78
C ILE A 129 -2.90 14.96 -11.83
N ARG A 130 -2.32 14.39 -10.77
CA ARG A 130 -2.56 12.99 -10.42
C ARG A 130 -4.00 12.91 -9.92
N HIS A 131 -4.92 12.94 -10.88
CA HIS A 131 -6.33 12.64 -10.73
C HIS A 131 -6.43 11.15 -10.36
N TRP A 132 -6.17 10.86 -9.09
CA TRP A 132 -6.59 9.63 -8.45
C TRP A 132 -8.10 9.74 -8.28
N LEU A 133 -8.81 9.34 -9.33
CA LEU A 133 -10.26 9.20 -9.31
C LEU A 133 -10.58 8.08 -8.33
N ILE A 134 -10.76 8.47 -7.07
CA ILE A 134 -11.29 7.62 -6.05
C ILE A 134 -12.66 7.19 -6.52
N LEU A 135 -12.82 5.90 -6.71
CA LEU A 135 -14.14 5.29 -6.79
C LEU A 135 -14.77 5.42 -5.40
N MET A 136 -15.44 6.55 -5.18
CA MET A 136 -16.62 6.62 -4.34
C MET A 136 -17.77 6.24 -5.26
N GLN A 137 -18.14 4.96 -5.27
CA GLN A 137 -19.49 4.54 -5.66
C GLN A 137 -19.91 3.47 -4.66
N GLU A 138 -21.14 3.68 -4.18
CA GLU A 138 -22.00 2.92 -3.28
C GLU A 138 -21.71 1.40 -3.17
#